data_AF-A0A2S7X8M4-F1
#
_entry.id   AF-A0A2S7X8M4-F1
#
_cell.length_a   1.000
_cell.length_b   1.000
_cell.length_c   1.000
_cell.angle_alpha   90.00
_cell.angle_beta   90.00
_cell.angle_gamma   90.00
#
_symmetry.space_group_name_H-M   'P 1'
#
loop_
_entity.id
_entity.type
_entity.pdbx_description
1 polymer ?
#
loop_
_entity_poly.entity_id
_entity_poly.type
_entity_poly.pdbx_seq_one_letter_code
_entity_poly.pdbx_strand_id
1 'polypeptide(L)'
;MDWESVFKIIVASITSVGSAGLIFFGLSSWLGKVWANRILETEKGLQAKSLESMKYELNILQEKLLNSHNDKVAIYRMGIDTVADLLASFDFNYDGNNLSTEDSKIALKAFNQQRLKLYGYLAMLAPQEVMDAQDNLVDKLFIIAHGNAPYDWKAIRVLVLELINAMRNDVGIDTNSISYNGKL
;
A
#
# COMPACT_ATOMS: atom_id res chain seq x y z
N MET A 1 -6.26 68.94 66.85
CA MET A 1 -6.56 67.74 66.04
C MET A 1 -6.09 66.56 66.86
N ASP A 2 -7.00 65.68 67.25
CA ASP A 2 -6.71 64.55 68.12
C ASP A 2 -6.07 63.41 67.30
N TRP A 3 -4.91 62.92 67.76
CA TRP A 3 -4.13 61.89 67.06
C TRP A 3 -4.88 60.56 66.97
N GLU A 4 -5.75 60.27 67.93
CA GLU A 4 -6.59 59.07 67.96
C GLU A 4 -7.62 59.07 66.81
N SER A 5 -8.18 60.25 66.54
CA SER A 5 -9.15 60.47 65.45
C SER A 5 -8.51 60.31 64.07
N VAL A 6 -7.27 60.78 63.88
CA VAL A 6 -6.50 60.59 62.64
C VAL A 6 -6.17 59.11 62.42
N PHE A 7 -5.79 58.39 63.48
CA PHE A 7 -5.47 56.97 63.40
C PHE A 7 -6.71 56.11 63.06
N LYS A 8 -7.87 56.44 63.64
CA LYS A 8 -9.15 55.77 63.31
C LYS A 8 -9.56 55.94 61.85
N ILE A 9 -9.36 57.13 61.28
CA ILE A 9 -9.67 57.38 59.87
C ILE A 9 -8.74 56.58 58.97
N ILE A 10 -7.43 56.58 59.24
CA ILE A 10 -6.44 55.83 58.47
C ILE A 10 -6.72 54.32 58.54
N VAL A 11 -6.98 53.78 59.74
CA VAL A 11 -7.31 52.36 59.92
C VAL A 11 -8.64 52.01 59.25
N ALA A 12 -9.68 52.85 59.36
CA ALA A 12 -10.96 52.62 58.68
C ALA A 12 -10.83 52.67 57.15
N SER A 13 -10.03 53.59 56.61
CA SER A 13 -9.74 53.68 55.17
C SER A 13 -8.94 52.46 54.67
N ILE A 14 -7.91 52.02 55.41
CA ILE A 14 -7.13 50.83 55.05
C ILE A 14 -7.97 49.55 55.19
N THR A 15 -8.85 49.47 56.18
CA THR A 15 -9.73 48.31 56.39
C THR A 15 -10.84 48.23 55.32
N SER A 16 -11.37 49.37 54.88
CA SER A 16 -12.35 49.40 53.78
C SER A 16 -11.71 49.11 52.41
N VAL A 17 -10.47 49.56 52.19
CA VAL A 17 -9.71 49.26 50.96
C VAL A 17 -9.14 47.83 50.97
N GLY A 18 -8.73 47.32 52.13
CA GLY A 18 -8.19 45.97 52.29
C GLY A 18 -9.21 44.86 52.08
N SER A 19 -10.46 45.06 52.51
CA SER A 19 -11.57 44.14 52.23
C SER A 19 -11.97 44.14 50.75
N ALA A 20 -11.97 45.30 50.09
CA ALA A 20 -12.14 45.39 48.64
C ALA A 20 -11.01 44.67 47.88
N GLY A 21 -9.76 44.82 48.33
CA GLY A 21 -8.60 44.12 47.76
C GLY A 21 -8.75 42.59 47.75
N LEU A 22 -9.20 41.99 48.86
CA LEU A 22 -9.46 40.55 48.93
C LEU A 22 -10.55 40.09 47.94
N ILE A 23 -11.60 40.90 47.75
CA ILE A 23 -12.66 40.62 46.78
C ILE A 23 -12.10 40.71 45.35
N PHE A 24 -11.31 41.73 45.02
CA PHE A 24 -10.67 41.87 43.71
C PHE A 24 -9.68 40.74 43.41
N PHE A 25 -8.85 40.34 44.38
CA PHE A 25 -7.94 39.21 44.24
C PHE A 25 -8.70 37.88 44.07
N GLY A 26 -9.77 37.66 44.84
CA GLY A 26 -10.62 36.49 44.72
C GLY A 26 -11.31 36.40 43.35
N LEU A 27 -11.88 37.50 42.87
CA LEU A 27 -12.51 37.59 41.55
C LEU A 27 -11.49 37.41 40.41
N SER A 28 -10.30 38.01 40.54
CA SER A 28 -9.22 37.86 39.55
C SER A 28 -8.71 36.42 39.47
N SER A 29 -8.53 35.74 40.61
CA SER A 29 -8.16 34.33 40.66
C SER A 29 -9.24 33.42 40.06
N TRP A 30 -10.51 33.69 40.35
CA TRP A 30 -11.63 32.95 39.77
C TRP A 30 -11.69 33.11 38.25
N LEU A 31 -11.58 34.35 37.76
CA LEU A 31 -11.58 34.63 36.33
C LEU A 31 -10.41 33.93 35.63
N GLY A 32 -9.21 33.99 36.22
CA GLY A 32 -8.03 33.28 35.70
C GLY A 32 -8.24 31.77 35.58
N LYS A 33 -8.87 31.13 36.58
CA LYS A 33 -9.22 29.71 36.52
C LYS A 33 -10.23 29.38 35.41
N VAL A 34 -11.26 30.21 35.24
CA VAL A 34 -12.28 30.01 34.19
C VAL A 34 -11.67 30.16 32.80
N TRP A 35 -10.83 31.17 32.59
CA TRP A 35 -10.13 31.36 31.31
C TRP A 35 -9.13 30.25 31.03
N ALA A 36 -8.35 29.82 32.03
CA ALA A 36 -7.43 28.70 31.90
C ALA A 36 -8.16 27.40 31.55
N ASN A 37 -9.26 27.10 32.24
CA ASN A 37 -10.08 25.92 31.93
C ASN A 37 -10.68 26.00 30.53
N ARG A 38 -11.19 27.17 30.12
CA ARG A 38 -11.76 27.36 28.78
C ARG A 38 -10.72 27.15 27.68
N ILE A 39 -9.51 27.70 27.84
CA ILE A 39 -8.41 27.51 26.89
C ILE A 39 -8.05 26.03 26.83
N LEU A 40 -7.89 25.39 27.98
CA LEU A 40 -7.52 23.99 28.08
C LEU A 40 -8.59 23.04 27.50
N GLU A 41 -9.87 23.33 27.70
CA GLU A 41 -10.97 22.60 27.05
C GLU A 41 -10.97 22.79 25.52
N THR A 42 -10.69 24.00 25.05
CA THR A 42 -10.59 24.30 23.63
C THR A 42 -9.41 23.56 23.00
N GLU A 43 -8.24 23.58 23.64
CA GLU A 43 -7.06 22.84 23.20
C GLU A 43 -7.30 21.33 23.20
N LYS A 44 -7.93 20.78 24.26
CA LYS A 44 -8.33 19.37 24.30
C LYS A 44 -9.29 19.02 23.16
N GLY A 45 -10.26 19.87 22.87
CA GLY A 45 -11.19 19.68 21.76
C GLY A 45 -10.48 19.69 20.40
N LEU A 46 -9.54 20.61 20.19
CA LEU A 46 -8.72 20.67 18.99
C LEU A 46 -7.83 19.43 18.84
N GLN A 47 -7.18 19.00 19.93
CA GLN A 47 -6.36 17.80 19.95
C GLN A 47 -7.19 16.54 19.68
N ALA A 48 -8.38 16.41 20.28
CA ALA A 48 -9.28 15.29 20.05
C ALA A 48 -9.74 15.24 18.58
N LYS A 49 -10.11 16.38 18.00
CA LYS A 49 -10.48 16.48 16.59
C LYS A 49 -9.32 16.11 15.66
N SER A 50 -8.11 16.61 15.96
CA SER A 50 -6.91 16.28 15.18
C SER A 50 -6.56 14.79 15.29
N LEU A 51 -6.73 14.19 16.46
CA LEU A 51 -6.52 12.76 16.64
C LEU A 51 -7.53 11.94 15.83
N GLU A 52 -8.79 12.32 15.84
CA GLU A 52 -9.84 11.66 15.06
C GLU A 52 -9.57 11.76 13.55
N SER A 53 -9.17 12.94 13.06
CA SER A 53 -8.82 13.13 11.66
C SER A 53 -7.61 12.30 11.26
N MET A 54 -6.55 12.25 12.09
CA MET A 54 -5.38 11.42 11.83
C MET A 54 -5.72 9.93 11.80
N LYS A 55 -6.56 9.45 12.72
CA LYS A 55 -7.03 8.06 12.71
C LYS A 55 -7.81 7.73 11.45
N TYR A 56 -8.68 8.64 11.03
CA TYR A 56 -9.46 8.48 9.81
C TYR A 56 -8.56 8.43 8.56
N GLU A 57 -7.59 9.33 8.45
CA GLU A 57 -6.62 9.33 7.36
C GLU A 57 -5.78 8.05 7.34
N LEU A 58 -5.32 7.58 8.51
CA LEU A 58 -4.59 6.33 8.64
C LEU A 58 -5.41 5.14 8.16
N ASN A 59 -6.70 5.08 8.53
CA ASN A 59 -7.60 4.02 8.08
C ASN A 59 -7.77 4.02 6.54
N ILE A 60 -7.95 5.20 5.93
CA ILE A 60 -8.03 5.32 4.47
C ILE A 60 -6.74 4.83 3.80
N LEU A 61 -5.57 5.23 4.33
CA LEU A 61 -4.28 4.82 3.78
C LEU A 61 -4.07 3.32 3.91
N GLN A 62 -4.43 2.74 5.06
CA GLN A 62 -4.37 1.31 5.30
C GLN A 62 -5.28 0.55 4.33
N GLU A 63 -6.53 0.99 4.15
CA GLU A 63 -7.48 0.40 3.22
C GLU A 63 -6.95 0.47 1.78
N LYS A 64 -6.45 1.63 1.35
CA LYS A 64 -5.88 1.80 0.02
C LYS A 64 -4.67 0.88 -0.23
N LEU A 65 -3.79 0.74 0.77
CA LEU A 65 -2.62 -0.12 0.67
C LEU A 65 -3.02 -1.60 0.61
N LEU A 66 -3.96 -2.04 1.44
CA LEU A 66 -4.48 -3.40 1.42
C LEU A 66 -5.16 -3.72 0.08
N ASN A 67 -6.00 -2.82 -0.43
CA ASN A 67 -6.65 -3.00 -1.73
C ASN A 67 -5.61 -3.07 -2.86
N SER A 68 -4.62 -2.16 -2.88
CA SER A 68 -3.56 -2.19 -3.88
C SER A 68 -2.72 -3.48 -3.82
N HIS A 69 -2.46 -4.00 -2.63
CA HIS A 69 -1.75 -5.27 -2.45
C HIS A 69 -2.60 -6.45 -2.94
N ASN A 70 -3.89 -6.48 -2.62
CA ASN A 70 -4.82 -7.50 -3.09
C ASN A 70 -4.97 -7.48 -4.62
N ASP A 71 -5.09 -6.30 -5.22
CA ASP A 71 -5.18 -6.13 -6.67
C ASP A 71 -3.91 -6.64 -7.37
N LYS A 72 -2.73 -6.35 -6.81
CA LYS A 72 -1.45 -6.86 -7.31
C LYS A 72 -1.42 -8.40 -7.30
N VAL A 73 -1.79 -9.03 -6.18
CA VAL A 73 -1.87 -10.50 -6.09
C VAL A 73 -2.87 -11.07 -7.09
N ALA A 74 -4.02 -10.41 -7.28
CA ALA A 74 -5.01 -10.83 -8.27
C ALA A 74 -4.48 -10.74 -9.71
N ILE A 75 -3.78 -9.66 -10.07
CA ILE A 75 -3.13 -9.50 -11.37
C ILE A 75 -2.09 -10.59 -11.60
N TYR A 76 -1.23 -10.88 -10.61
CA TYR A 76 -0.24 -11.95 -10.76
C TYR A 76 -0.86 -13.32 -10.90
N ARG A 77 -1.96 -13.61 -10.19
CA ARG A 77 -2.72 -14.84 -10.42
C ARG A 77 -3.23 -14.93 -11.86
N MET A 78 -3.85 -13.87 -12.39
CA MET A 78 -4.30 -13.84 -13.79
C MET A 78 -3.14 -13.99 -14.79
N GLY A 79 -1.98 -13.40 -14.47
CA GLY A 79 -0.76 -13.55 -15.26
C GLY A 79 -0.27 -15.00 -15.30
N ILE A 80 -0.18 -15.66 -14.14
CA ILE A 80 0.20 -17.07 -14.04
C ILE A 80 -0.81 -17.99 -14.73
N ASP A 81 -2.11 -17.74 -14.59
CA ASP A 81 -3.15 -18.49 -15.31
C ASP A 81 -2.96 -18.34 -16.84
N THR A 82 -2.64 -17.13 -17.31
CA THR A 82 -2.36 -16.88 -18.74
C THR A 82 -1.06 -17.57 -19.20
N VAL A 83 -0.02 -17.61 -18.36
CA VAL A 83 1.21 -18.35 -18.63
C VAL A 83 0.94 -19.85 -18.70
N ALA A 84 0.11 -20.39 -17.82
CA ALA A 84 -0.28 -21.80 -17.86
C ALA A 84 -0.99 -22.16 -19.18
N ASP A 85 -1.93 -21.32 -19.62
CA ASP A 85 -2.62 -21.49 -20.91
C ASP A 85 -1.67 -21.39 -22.10
N LEU A 86 -0.69 -20.47 -22.05
CA LEU A 86 0.37 -20.34 -23.06
C LEU A 86 1.19 -21.63 -23.15
N LEU A 87 1.67 -22.14 -22.02
CA LEU A 87 2.51 -23.33 -21.98
C LEU A 87 1.76 -24.58 -22.41
N ALA A 88 0.51 -24.76 -21.96
CA ALA A 88 -0.35 -25.86 -22.39
C ALA A 88 -0.55 -25.87 -23.91
N SER A 89 -0.68 -24.69 -24.51
CA SER A 89 -0.75 -24.55 -25.97
C SER A 89 0.55 -24.98 -26.65
N PHE A 90 1.72 -24.75 -26.05
CA PHE A 90 2.99 -25.22 -26.63
C PHE A 90 3.21 -26.71 -26.43
N ASP A 91 2.94 -27.24 -25.24
CA ASP A 91 3.09 -28.67 -24.96
C ASP A 91 2.27 -29.53 -25.94
N PHE A 92 1.00 -29.17 -26.16
CA PHE A 92 0.13 -29.91 -27.10
C PHE A 92 0.65 -29.89 -28.55
N ASN A 93 1.27 -28.79 -28.95
CA ASN A 93 1.66 -28.51 -30.34
C ASN A 93 3.08 -29.02 -30.68
N TYR A 94 3.97 -29.16 -29.70
CA TYR A 94 5.37 -29.52 -29.91
C TYR A 94 5.74 -30.93 -29.41
N ASP A 95 4.85 -31.64 -28.70
CA ASP A 95 5.04 -33.03 -28.27
C ASP A 95 4.78 -34.07 -29.39
N GLY A 96 5.33 -33.81 -30.59
CA GLY A 96 5.36 -34.77 -31.69
C GLY A 96 4.14 -34.82 -32.62
N ASN A 97 3.12 -33.97 -32.41
CA ASN A 97 2.01 -33.84 -33.34
C ASN A 97 2.33 -32.80 -34.42
N ASN A 98 2.59 -33.26 -35.65
CA ASN A 98 2.63 -32.37 -36.82
C ASN A 98 1.24 -31.77 -37.03
N LEU A 99 1.02 -30.56 -36.53
CA LEU A 99 -0.20 -29.80 -36.76
C LEU A 99 -0.40 -29.56 -38.25
N SER A 100 -1.67 -29.51 -38.67
CA SER A 100 -1.98 -29.01 -40.00
C SER A 100 -1.61 -27.52 -40.11
N THR A 101 -1.45 -27.02 -41.33
CA THR A 101 -1.18 -25.59 -41.59
C THR A 101 -2.26 -24.68 -41.01
N GLU A 102 -3.51 -25.13 -40.95
CA GLU A 102 -4.62 -24.35 -40.37
C GLU A 102 -4.59 -24.37 -38.84
N ASP A 103 -4.33 -25.53 -38.22
CA ASP A 103 -4.22 -25.63 -36.75
C ASP A 103 -3.03 -24.81 -36.22
N SER A 104 -1.94 -24.76 -36.98
CA SER A 104 -0.76 -23.93 -36.67
C SER A 104 -1.10 -22.43 -36.65
N LYS A 105 -1.93 -21.95 -37.59
CA LYS A 105 -2.38 -20.54 -37.62
C LYS A 105 -3.29 -20.21 -36.43
N ILE A 106 -4.18 -21.14 -36.06
CA ILE A 106 -5.09 -20.99 -34.92
C ILE A 106 -4.27 -20.92 -33.62
N ALA A 107 -3.32 -21.83 -33.44
CA ALA A 107 -2.40 -21.84 -32.30
C ALA A 107 -1.59 -20.54 -32.20
N LEU A 108 -1.01 -20.07 -33.31
CA LEU A 108 -0.26 -18.81 -33.35
C LEU A 108 -1.12 -17.59 -33.02
N LYS A 109 -2.38 -17.56 -33.46
CA LYS A 109 -3.33 -16.50 -33.09
C LYS A 109 -3.61 -16.50 -31.59
N ALA A 110 -3.91 -17.67 -31.01
CA ALA A 110 -4.18 -17.82 -29.58
C ALA A 110 -2.97 -17.37 -28.74
N PHE A 111 -1.77 -17.80 -29.13
CA PHE A 111 -0.51 -17.38 -28.52
C PHE A 111 -0.35 -15.85 -28.52
N ASN A 112 -0.54 -15.19 -29.66
CA ASN A 112 -0.42 -13.73 -29.75
C ASN A 112 -1.42 -13.01 -28.83
N GLN A 113 -2.67 -13.51 -28.76
CA GLN A 113 -3.70 -12.95 -27.88
C GLN A 113 -3.30 -13.09 -26.40
N GLN A 114 -2.85 -14.28 -25.99
CA GLN A 114 -2.44 -14.54 -24.62
C GLN A 114 -1.21 -13.73 -24.22
N ARG A 115 -0.22 -13.57 -25.10
CA ARG A 115 0.95 -12.72 -24.85
C ARG A 115 0.56 -11.27 -24.59
N LEU A 116 -0.30 -10.69 -25.44
CA LEU A 116 -0.78 -9.31 -25.23
C LEU A 116 -1.56 -9.18 -23.92
N LYS A 117 -2.36 -10.18 -23.58
CA LYS A 117 -3.13 -10.22 -22.33
C LYS A 117 -2.22 -10.26 -21.11
N LEU A 118 -1.20 -11.13 -21.13
CA LEU A 118 -0.19 -11.23 -20.08
C LEU A 118 0.53 -9.89 -19.89
N TYR A 119 1.04 -9.31 -20.98
CA TYR A 119 1.72 -8.01 -20.93
C TYR A 119 0.79 -6.92 -20.38
N GLY A 120 -0.47 -6.87 -20.84
CA GLY A 120 -1.46 -5.90 -20.37
C GLY A 120 -1.78 -6.03 -18.88
N TYR A 121 -1.85 -7.24 -18.35
CA TYR A 121 -2.03 -7.47 -16.91
C TYR A 121 -0.81 -7.00 -16.12
N LEU A 122 0.39 -7.43 -16.50
CA LEU A 122 1.59 -7.13 -15.74
C LEU A 122 1.97 -5.65 -15.81
N ALA A 123 1.88 -5.02 -16.98
CA ALA A 123 2.27 -3.62 -17.18
C ALA A 123 1.47 -2.61 -16.33
N MET A 124 0.32 -3.00 -15.78
CA MET A 124 -0.47 -2.13 -14.90
C MET A 124 0.18 -1.90 -13.53
N LEU A 125 0.83 -2.92 -12.95
CA LEU A 125 1.26 -2.91 -11.53
C LEU A 125 2.64 -3.54 -11.29
N ALA A 126 3.19 -4.26 -12.25
CA ALA A 126 4.43 -5.00 -12.09
C ALA A 126 5.66 -4.08 -12.18
N PRO A 127 6.69 -4.32 -11.35
CA PRO A 127 7.97 -3.65 -11.49
C PRO A 127 8.73 -4.16 -12.73
N GLN A 128 9.77 -3.41 -13.13
CA GLN A 128 10.58 -3.76 -14.29
C GLN A 128 11.17 -5.17 -14.21
N GLU A 129 11.60 -5.62 -13.03
CA GLU A 129 12.17 -6.97 -12.84
C GLU A 129 11.18 -8.09 -13.22
N VAL A 130 9.89 -7.90 -12.96
CA VAL A 130 8.84 -8.86 -13.35
C VAL A 130 8.58 -8.80 -14.85
N MET A 131 8.60 -7.59 -15.43
CA MET A 131 8.45 -7.40 -16.88
C MET A 131 9.61 -8.04 -17.64
N ASP A 132 10.85 -7.83 -17.20
CA ASP A 132 12.05 -8.42 -17.81
C ASP A 132 12.01 -9.97 -17.78
N ALA A 133 11.59 -10.55 -16.65
CA ALA A 133 11.42 -11.99 -16.53
C ALA A 133 10.31 -12.53 -17.46
N GLN A 134 9.22 -11.78 -17.63
CA GLN A 134 8.17 -12.12 -18.59
C GLN A 134 8.68 -12.02 -20.02
N ASP A 135 9.44 -10.98 -20.36
CA ASP A 135 9.97 -10.78 -21.71
C ASP A 135 10.92 -11.91 -22.09
N ASN A 136 11.80 -12.32 -21.19
CA ASN A 136 12.69 -13.46 -21.41
C ASN A 136 11.91 -14.76 -21.69
N LEU A 137 10.85 -15.04 -20.93
CA LEU A 137 9.98 -16.20 -21.15
C LEU A 137 9.28 -16.12 -22.52
N VAL A 138 8.64 -14.99 -22.79
CA VAL A 138 7.83 -14.77 -23.98
C VAL A 138 8.68 -14.77 -25.24
N ASP A 139 9.87 -14.17 -25.22
CA ASP A 139 10.80 -14.17 -26.35
C ASP A 139 11.27 -15.58 -26.68
N LYS A 140 11.57 -16.39 -25.64
CA LYS A 140 11.91 -17.80 -25.85
C LYS A 140 10.77 -18.56 -26.53
N LEU A 141 9.55 -18.39 -26.05
CA LEU A 141 8.36 -19.00 -26.66
C LEU A 141 8.12 -18.48 -28.09
N PHE A 142 8.34 -17.19 -28.34
CA PHE A 142 8.20 -16.57 -29.65
C PHE A 142 9.17 -17.16 -30.69
N ILE A 143 10.43 -17.34 -30.29
CA ILE A 143 11.46 -17.96 -31.14
C ILE A 143 11.08 -19.41 -31.47
N ILE A 144 10.58 -20.17 -30.49
CA ILE A 144 10.13 -21.54 -30.69
C ILE A 144 8.92 -21.58 -31.64
N ALA A 145 7.94 -20.69 -31.45
CA ALA A 145 6.75 -20.59 -32.30
C ALA A 145 7.07 -20.39 -33.79
N HIS A 146 8.18 -19.72 -34.09
CA HIS A 146 8.64 -19.48 -35.47
C HIS A 146 9.59 -20.56 -35.99
N GLY A 147 9.80 -21.64 -35.23
CA GLY A 147 10.69 -22.75 -35.62
C GLY A 147 12.19 -22.40 -35.54
N ASN A 148 12.54 -21.28 -34.90
CA ASN A 148 13.93 -20.81 -34.81
C ASN A 148 14.69 -21.43 -33.62
N ALA A 149 14.03 -22.20 -32.76
CA ALA A 149 14.64 -22.97 -31.68
C ALA A 149 13.79 -24.21 -31.35
N PRO A 150 14.41 -25.30 -30.85
CA PRO A 150 13.68 -26.45 -30.36
C PRO A 150 12.92 -26.13 -29.07
N TYR A 151 11.78 -26.80 -28.88
CA TYR A 151 11.06 -26.81 -27.63
C TYR A 151 11.84 -27.61 -26.58
N ASP A 152 12.19 -26.97 -25.46
CA ASP A 152 12.83 -27.62 -24.31
C ASP A 152 12.11 -27.19 -23.03
N TRP A 153 11.31 -28.13 -22.49
CA TRP A 153 10.56 -27.92 -21.27
C TRP A 153 11.46 -27.52 -20.09
N LYS A 154 12.68 -28.06 -20.00
CA LYS A 154 13.57 -27.77 -18.88
C LYS A 154 14.03 -26.31 -18.92
N ALA A 155 14.40 -25.81 -20.10
CA ALA A 155 14.76 -24.40 -20.29
C ALA A 155 13.57 -23.47 -20.04
N ILE A 156 12.38 -23.82 -20.54
CA ILE A 156 11.16 -23.01 -20.34
C ILE A 156 10.79 -22.96 -18.86
N ARG A 157 10.83 -24.08 -18.16
CA ARG A 157 10.55 -24.16 -16.72
C ARG A 157 11.45 -23.23 -15.90
N VAL A 158 12.72 -23.07 -16.28
CA VAL A 158 13.63 -22.14 -15.60
C VAL A 158 13.12 -20.71 -15.74
N LEU A 159 12.77 -20.27 -16.95
CA LEU A 159 12.23 -18.92 -17.21
C LEU A 159 10.89 -18.69 -16.50
N VAL A 160 10.03 -19.71 -16.43
CA VAL A 160 8.77 -19.66 -15.66
C VAL A 160 9.05 -19.48 -14.16
N LEU A 161 10.02 -20.20 -13.61
CA LEU A 161 10.40 -20.05 -12.19
C LEU A 161 11.04 -18.70 -11.91
N GLU A 162 11.82 -18.15 -12.83
CA GLU A 162 12.36 -16.78 -12.74
C GLU A 162 11.22 -15.76 -12.67
N LEU A 163 10.22 -15.87 -13.56
CA LEU A 163 9.03 -15.02 -13.52
C LEU A 163 8.25 -15.15 -12.21
N ILE A 164 8.00 -16.38 -11.75
CA ILE A 164 7.29 -16.62 -10.48
C ILE A 164 8.09 -16.05 -9.30
N ASN A 165 9.41 -16.21 -9.28
CA ASN A 165 10.25 -15.66 -8.22
C ASN A 165 10.26 -14.12 -8.24
N ALA A 166 10.31 -13.49 -9.41
CA ALA A 166 10.20 -12.04 -9.52
C ALA A 166 8.85 -11.54 -8.96
N MET A 167 7.74 -12.20 -9.32
CA MET A 167 6.42 -11.87 -8.78
C MET A 167 6.35 -12.06 -7.25
N ARG A 168 6.90 -13.17 -6.72
CA ARG A 168 6.93 -13.45 -5.28
C ARG A 168 7.73 -12.41 -4.52
N ASN A 169 8.88 -12.00 -5.05
CA ASN A 169 9.72 -10.96 -4.47
C ASN A 169 8.99 -9.62 -4.41
N ASP A 170 8.29 -9.23 -5.47
CA ASP A 170 7.52 -7.99 -5.51
C ASP A 170 6.27 -8.01 -4.60
N VAL A 171 5.62 -9.17 -4.43
CA VAL A 171 4.53 -9.33 -3.45
C VAL A 171 5.06 -9.26 -2.01
N GLY A 172 6.26 -9.80 -1.75
CA GLY A 172 6.94 -9.65 -0.47
C GLY A 172 6.42 -10.54 0.68
N ILE A 173 5.61 -11.57 0.40
CA ILE A 173 5.17 -12.54 1.43
C ILE A 173 6.30 -13.50 1.81
N ASP A 174 7.03 -14.01 0.82
CA ASP A 174 8.23 -14.83 0.99
C ASP A 174 9.16 -14.62 -0.21
N THR A 175 10.33 -14.03 0.07
CA THR A 175 11.30 -13.61 -0.94
C THR A 175 12.38 -14.67 -1.21
N ASN A 176 12.30 -15.83 -0.55
CA ASN A 176 13.24 -16.91 -0.83
C ASN A 176 12.90 -17.52 -2.19
N SER A 177 13.85 -17.53 -3.12
CA SER A 177 13.64 -18.10 -4.44
C SER A 177 13.29 -19.58 -4.38
N ILE A 178 12.26 -20.00 -5.11
CA ILE A 178 11.94 -21.40 -5.33
C ILE A 178 12.71 -21.95 -6.53
N SER A 179 12.99 -23.24 -6.49
CA SER A 179 13.64 -23.98 -7.56
C SER A 179 12.94 -25.31 -7.77
N TYR A 180 13.02 -25.84 -8.99
CA TYR A 180 12.54 -27.19 -9.27
C TYR A 180 13.57 -28.22 -8.78
N ASN A 181 13.20 -28.98 -7.76
CA ASN A 181 14.03 -30.06 -7.18
C ASN A 181 13.53 -31.46 -7.55
N GLY A 182 12.62 -31.58 -8.53
CA GLY A 182 12.15 -32.86 -9.03
C GLY A 182 13.16 -33.51 -9.99
N LYS A 183 12.84 -34.72 -10.45
CA LYS A 183 13.75 -35.55 -11.25
C LYS A 183 13.48 -35.54 -12.76
N LEU A 184 12.55 -34.70 -13.23
CA LEU A 184 12.18 -34.57 -14.64
C LEU A 184 12.96 -33.43 -15.31
#